data_AF-A0A820C910-F1
#
_entry.id   AF-A0A820C910-F1
#
_cell.length_a   1.000
_cell.length_b   1.000
_cell.length_c   1.000
_cell.angle_alpha   90.00
_cell.angle_beta   90.00
_cell.angle_gamma   90.00
#
_symmetry.space_group_name_H-M   'P 1'
#
loop_
_entity.id
_entity.type
_entity.pdbx_description
1 polymer ?
#
loop_
_entity_poly.entity_id
_entity_poly.type
_entity_poly.pdbx_seq_one_letter_code
_entity_poly.pdbx_strand_id
1 'polypeptide(L)'
;MLFILTIIATIFIANNAVNSAECRTVKQGAHYTSLIPFHGFKSAETISSRVQFTNSSATYLFPSTDPKGHLCTSSWNKLWGACRCGYLTSNHKDSDRFVFRRVGSCLRYEAGHVVGENDNCADANLIEIAAYAYDNSLKPFENQGTLLKEFSTRLLVDSWYKVTLIFQATKTIYQLFDANEQLLETQEIAHRQCADFKLGMMQDLYFGGQCPAPQAVSVCYEKA
;
A
#
# COMPACT_ATOMS: atom_id res chain seq x y z
N MET A 1 -56.30 -42.42 8.48
CA MET A 1 -55.00 -42.20 7.82
C MET A 1 -54.47 -40.86 8.28
N LEU A 2 -53.41 -40.85 9.09
CA LEU A 2 -52.79 -39.64 9.65
C LEU A 2 -51.38 -39.53 9.06
N PHE A 3 -51.15 -38.52 8.23
CA PHE A 3 -49.83 -38.24 7.63
C PHE A 3 -49.02 -37.37 8.60
N ILE A 4 -47.96 -37.93 9.18
CA ILE A 4 -46.99 -37.19 9.99
C ILE A 4 -45.93 -36.64 9.03
N LEU A 5 -45.98 -35.33 8.78
CA LEU A 5 -44.99 -34.61 8.00
C LEU A 5 -43.82 -34.23 8.93
N THR A 6 -42.67 -34.90 8.76
CA THR A 6 -41.46 -34.60 9.54
C THR A 6 -40.67 -33.52 8.82
N ILE A 7 -40.71 -32.29 9.33
CA ILE A 7 -39.90 -31.17 8.81
C ILE A 7 -38.49 -31.32 9.37
N ILE A 8 -37.55 -31.72 8.53
CA ILE A 8 -36.12 -31.72 8.87
C ILE A 8 -35.62 -30.28 8.67
N ALA A 9 -35.41 -29.57 9.78
CA ALA A 9 -34.77 -28.27 9.78
C ALA A 9 -33.25 -28.44 9.63
N THR A 10 -32.72 -28.18 8.43
CA THR A 10 -31.28 -28.14 8.20
C THR A 10 -30.71 -26.85 8.79
N ILE A 11 -30.07 -26.94 9.95
CA ILE A 11 -29.33 -25.83 10.54
C ILE A 11 -28.05 -25.64 9.70
N PHE A 12 -28.03 -24.61 8.85
CA PHE A 12 -26.80 -24.13 8.23
C PHE A 12 -25.97 -23.40 9.29
N ILE A 13 -24.97 -24.07 9.85
CA ILE A 13 -23.91 -23.40 10.61
C ILE A 13 -23.03 -22.74 9.55
N ALA A 14 -23.26 -21.45 9.30
CA ALA A 14 -22.31 -20.62 8.58
C ALA A 14 -21.05 -20.54 9.45
N ASN A 15 -20.04 -21.35 9.10
CA ASN A 15 -18.69 -21.16 9.62
C ASN A 15 -18.21 -19.79 9.10
N ASN A 16 -18.40 -18.76 9.91
CA ASN A 16 -17.70 -17.50 9.73
C ASN A 16 -16.22 -17.81 9.94
N ALA A 17 -15.51 -18.15 8.87
CA ALA A 17 -14.07 -18.13 8.85
C ALA A 17 -13.66 -16.72 9.26
N VAL A 18 -13.16 -16.58 10.50
CA VAL A 18 -12.58 -15.33 10.96
C VAL A 18 -11.31 -15.16 10.14
N ASN A 19 -11.37 -14.34 9.09
CA ASN A 19 -10.19 -13.97 8.33
C ASN A 19 -9.20 -13.34 9.31
N SER A 20 -8.13 -14.07 9.62
CA SER A 20 -7.14 -13.56 10.56
C SER A 20 -6.30 -12.51 9.84
N ALA A 21 -6.29 -11.30 10.36
CA ALA A 21 -5.42 -10.23 9.88
C ALA A 21 -4.03 -10.34 10.53
N GLU A 22 -2.99 -9.99 9.78
CA GLU A 22 -1.64 -9.79 10.31
C GLU A 22 -1.25 -8.32 10.13
N CYS A 23 -1.07 -7.62 11.25
CA CYS A 23 -0.64 -6.22 11.24
C CYS A 23 0.87 -6.11 11.27
N ARG A 24 1.40 -5.36 10.30
CA ARG A 24 2.82 -5.03 10.21
C ARG A 24 3.00 -3.61 10.69
N THR A 25 3.99 -3.42 11.56
CA THR A 25 4.27 -2.13 12.19
C THR A 25 5.70 -1.72 11.90
N VAL A 26 5.85 -0.52 11.34
CA VAL A 26 7.14 0.16 11.28
C VAL A 26 7.29 0.98 12.55
N LYS A 27 8.33 0.69 13.34
CA LYS A 27 8.58 1.40 14.61
C LYS A 27 9.07 2.82 14.37
N GLN A 28 8.85 3.70 15.35
CA GLN A 28 9.47 5.02 15.37
C GLN A 28 10.98 4.93 15.19
N GLY A 29 11.55 5.86 14.40
CA GLY A 29 12.97 5.90 14.08
C GLY A 29 13.40 4.86 13.04
N ALA A 30 12.55 3.89 12.68
CA ALA A 30 12.90 2.91 11.67
C ALA A 30 12.90 3.57 10.27
N HIS A 31 13.99 3.31 9.54
CA HIS A 31 14.18 3.69 8.16
C HIS A 31 14.95 2.55 7.48
N TYR A 32 14.45 2.05 6.36
CA TYR A 32 15.10 0.94 5.67
C TYR A 32 16.08 1.47 4.62
N THR A 33 17.38 1.49 4.97
CA THR A 33 18.45 1.98 4.08
C THR A 33 19.16 0.87 3.28
N SER A 34 19.04 -0.41 3.65
CA SER A 34 19.85 -1.46 3.01
C SER A 34 19.23 -2.87 2.93
N LEU A 35 18.37 -3.29 3.85
CA LEU A 35 17.81 -4.65 3.86
C LEU A 35 16.29 -4.61 3.94
N ILE A 36 15.63 -4.85 2.80
CA ILE A 36 14.18 -5.01 2.77
C ILE A 36 13.83 -6.40 3.30
N PRO A 37 12.85 -6.52 4.21
CA PRO A 37 12.32 -7.81 4.64
C PRO A 37 11.94 -8.68 3.43
N PHE A 38 12.47 -9.90 3.39
CA PHE A 38 12.16 -10.87 2.34
C PHE A 38 10.83 -11.57 2.63
N HIS A 39 9.91 -11.52 1.67
CA HIS A 39 8.56 -12.11 1.81
C HIS A 39 8.27 -13.19 0.78
N GLY A 40 9.32 -13.80 0.23
CA GLY A 40 9.20 -14.81 -0.81
C GLY A 40 9.30 -14.20 -2.21
N PHE A 41 8.92 -15.03 -3.18
CA PHE A 41 8.98 -14.71 -4.60
C PHE A 41 7.59 -14.80 -5.22
N LYS A 42 7.35 -13.99 -6.25
CA LYS A 42 6.24 -14.19 -7.19
C LYS A 42 6.74 -14.87 -8.46
N SER A 43 5.88 -15.69 -9.04
CA SER A 43 6.05 -16.26 -10.39
C SER A 43 4.79 -16.09 -11.26
N ALA A 44 3.83 -15.29 -10.81
CA ALA A 44 2.56 -15.03 -11.47
C ALA A 44 2.53 -13.64 -12.11
N GLU A 45 1.70 -13.50 -13.14
CA GLU A 45 1.43 -12.20 -13.80
C GLU A 45 0.55 -11.32 -12.94
N THR A 46 -0.39 -11.90 -12.21
CA THR A 46 -1.27 -11.18 -11.29
C THR A 46 -0.95 -11.58 -9.87
N ILE A 47 -0.76 -10.57 -9.01
CA ILE A 47 -0.73 -10.75 -7.57
C ILE A 47 -1.73 -9.76 -6.95
N SER A 48 -2.32 -10.16 -5.83
CA SER A 48 -3.24 -9.31 -5.06
C SER A 48 -2.94 -9.42 -3.57
N SER A 49 -3.33 -8.39 -2.83
CA SER A 49 -3.34 -8.39 -1.37
C SER A 49 -4.53 -7.57 -0.86
N ARG A 50 -5.07 -7.94 0.30
CA ARG A 50 -6.04 -7.12 1.02
C ARG A 50 -5.34 -6.39 2.14
N VAL A 51 -5.56 -5.08 2.19
CA VAL A 51 -4.90 -4.15 3.10
C VAL A 51 -5.94 -3.36 3.89
N GLN A 52 -5.63 -3.09 5.15
CA GLN A 52 -6.37 -2.19 6.02
C GLN A 52 -5.38 -1.26 6.72
N PHE A 53 -5.57 0.05 6.52
CA PHE A 53 -4.75 1.06 7.20
C PHE A 53 -5.28 1.25 8.62
N THR A 54 -4.42 1.19 9.63
CA THR A 54 -4.82 1.58 10.99
C THR A 54 -4.81 3.10 11.12
N ASN A 55 -5.46 3.64 12.15
CA ASN A 55 -5.43 5.08 12.47
C ASN A 55 -4.01 5.68 12.51
N SER A 56 -3.00 4.90 12.92
CA SER A 56 -1.59 5.35 12.95
C SER A 56 -1.02 5.71 11.57
N SER A 57 -1.62 5.21 10.48
CA SER A 57 -1.26 5.53 9.09
C SER A 57 -1.79 6.88 8.62
N ALA A 58 -2.83 7.42 9.26
CA ALA A 58 -3.41 8.72 8.92
C ALA A 58 -2.95 9.86 9.85
N THR A 59 -2.45 9.52 11.04
CA THR A 59 -2.18 10.50 12.12
C THR A 59 -0.70 10.75 12.39
N TYR A 60 0.23 10.17 11.61
CA TYR A 60 1.65 10.40 11.86
C TYR A 60 2.08 11.83 11.55
N LEU A 61 2.83 12.43 12.48
CA LEU A 61 3.29 13.81 12.39
C LEU A 61 4.78 13.87 12.67
N PHE A 62 5.50 14.56 11.78
CA PHE A 62 6.90 14.88 12.05
C PHE A 62 6.98 16.03 13.06
N PRO A 63 7.99 16.05 13.94
CA PRO A 63 8.18 17.17 14.86
C PRO A 63 8.29 18.50 14.11
N SER A 64 7.75 19.57 14.67
CA SER A 64 7.89 20.93 14.11
C SER A 64 9.34 21.41 14.04
N THR A 65 10.23 20.78 14.82
CA THR A 65 11.67 21.03 14.79
C THR A 65 12.41 20.25 13.70
N ASP A 66 11.74 19.34 12.97
CA ASP A 66 12.38 18.57 11.91
C ASP A 66 12.53 19.45 10.65
N PRO A 67 13.77 19.80 10.23
CA PRO A 67 14.00 20.64 9.05
C PRO A 67 13.59 19.95 7.74
N LYS A 68 13.33 18.64 7.77
CA LYS A 68 12.81 17.88 6.63
C LYS A 68 11.33 17.54 6.79
N GLY A 69 10.65 18.00 7.84
CA GLY A 69 9.26 17.62 8.15
C GLY A 69 8.31 17.70 6.94
N HIS A 70 8.34 18.79 6.17
CA HIS A 70 7.55 18.90 4.93
C HIS A 70 7.88 17.83 3.88
N LEU A 71 9.16 17.60 3.63
CA LEU A 71 9.65 16.61 2.67
C LEU A 71 9.31 15.19 3.12
N CYS A 72 9.47 14.92 4.41
CA CYS A 72 9.16 13.64 5.01
C CYS A 72 7.66 13.33 4.96
N THR A 73 6.82 14.34 5.18
CA THR A 73 5.36 14.14 5.22
C THR A 73 4.75 14.01 3.84
N SER A 74 5.31 14.69 2.84
CA SER A 74 4.92 14.55 1.44
C SER A 74 5.49 13.30 0.76
N SER A 75 6.41 12.59 1.42
CA SER A 75 7.04 11.37 0.91
C SER A 75 6.11 10.15 0.93
N TRP A 76 6.36 9.22 0.01
CA TRP A 76 5.56 8.01 -0.21
C TRP A 76 6.12 6.78 0.52
N ASN A 77 5.41 6.33 1.55
CA ASN A 77 5.70 5.10 2.29
C ASN A 77 5.40 3.87 1.45
N LYS A 78 6.20 2.81 1.58
CA LYS A 78 6.00 1.61 0.77
C LYS A 78 4.97 0.70 1.42
N LEU A 79 3.99 0.26 0.63
CA LEU A 79 2.90 -0.59 1.10
C LEU A 79 3.17 -2.05 0.73
N TRP A 80 3.06 -2.38 -0.54
CA TRP A 80 3.06 -3.75 -1.02
C TRP A 80 3.35 -3.80 -2.52
N GLY A 81 4.08 -4.80 -2.96
CA GLY A 81 4.39 -4.98 -4.38
C GLY A 81 5.42 -6.07 -4.61
N ALA A 82 6.12 -5.99 -5.74
CA ALA A 82 7.16 -6.95 -6.07
C ALA A 82 8.21 -6.36 -7.01
N CYS A 83 9.41 -6.96 -7.03
CA CYS A 83 10.34 -6.76 -8.13
C CYS A 83 9.76 -7.30 -9.44
N ARG A 84 10.30 -6.82 -10.55
CA ARG A 84 10.08 -7.36 -11.90
C ARG A 84 11.41 -7.83 -12.49
N CYS A 85 11.34 -8.57 -13.60
CA CYS A 85 12.49 -8.95 -14.41
C CYS A 85 13.51 -9.85 -13.67
N GLY A 86 13.03 -10.76 -12.82
CA GLY A 86 13.87 -11.79 -12.18
C GLY A 86 13.88 -11.75 -10.65
N TYR A 87 14.18 -12.89 -10.03
CA TYR A 87 14.13 -13.06 -8.57
C TYR A 87 15.19 -12.25 -7.80
N LEU A 88 16.37 -12.04 -8.40
CA LEU A 88 17.50 -11.36 -7.76
C LEU A 88 17.64 -9.90 -8.21
N THR A 89 16.63 -9.38 -8.92
CA THR A 89 16.63 -7.98 -9.35
C THR A 89 16.45 -7.08 -8.14
N SER A 90 17.35 -6.10 -8.01
CA SER A 90 17.27 -5.09 -6.96
C SER A 90 15.92 -4.36 -7.02
N ASN A 91 15.29 -4.18 -5.86
CA ASN A 91 14.04 -3.45 -5.74
C ASN A 91 14.17 -1.99 -6.18
N HIS A 92 15.36 -1.39 -6.10
CA HIS A 92 15.62 -0.03 -6.58
C HIS A 92 16.00 0.00 -8.07
N LYS A 93 16.10 -1.16 -8.72
CA LYS A 93 16.35 -1.26 -10.16
C LYS A 93 15.05 -1.45 -10.92
N ASP A 94 14.31 -2.51 -10.60
CA ASP A 94 13.04 -2.82 -11.27
C ASP A 94 12.03 -3.37 -10.27
N SER A 95 11.07 -2.55 -9.87
CA SER A 95 9.97 -2.97 -8.99
C SER A 95 8.72 -2.16 -9.20
N ASP A 96 7.59 -2.76 -8.82
CA ASP A 96 6.26 -2.20 -8.93
C ASP A 96 5.55 -2.33 -7.59
N ARG A 97 4.99 -1.23 -7.09
CA ARG A 97 4.39 -1.19 -5.76
C ARG A 97 3.24 -0.22 -5.65
N PHE A 98 2.32 -0.55 -4.77
CA PHE A 98 1.50 0.46 -4.12
C PHE A 98 2.34 1.17 -3.04
N VAL A 99 2.12 2.46 -2.93
CA VAL A 99 2.65 3.32 -1.86
C VAL A 99 1.52 4.13 -1.27
N PHE A 100 1.74 4.63 -0.05
CA PHE A 100 0.75 5.42 0.66
C PHE A 100 1.39 6.59 1.40
N ARG A 101 0.56 7.58 1.72
CA ARG A 101 0.85 8.61 2.71
C ARG A 101 -0.45 9.09 3.33
N ARG A 102 -0.37 9.74 4.49
CA ARG A 102 -1.53 10.48 5.02
C ARG A 102 -1.91 11.62 4.08
N VAL A 103 -3.17 12.02 4.09
CA VAL A 103 -3.61 13.17 3.28
C VAL A 103 -2.93 14.46 3.73
N GLY A 104 -2.36 15.19 2.76
CA GLY A 104 -1.60 16.41 3.02
C GLY A 104 -2.45 17.65 3.33
N SER A 105 -3.72 17.70 2.90
CA SER A 105 -4.62 18.85 3.09
C SER A 105 -4.95 19.12 4.56
N CYS A 106 -4.80 18.13 5.44
CA CYS A 106 -5.01 18.30 6.88
C CYS A 106 -3.81 18.89 7.62
N LEU A 107 -2.68 19.08 6.96
CA LEU A 107 -1.44 19.48 7.62
C LEU A 107 -1.23 20.98 7.54
N ARG A 108 -0.75 21.55 8.65
CA ARG A 108 -0.31 22.95 8.71
C ARG A 108 1.20 23.02 8.56
N TYR A 109 1.64 23.95 7.72
CA TYR A 109 3.05 24.18 7.45
C TYR A 109 3.46 25.62 7.76
N GLU A 110 4.61 25.79 8.41
CA GLU A 110 5.26 27.09 8.60
C GLU A 110 6.74 26.97 8.27
N ALA A 111 7.25 27.83 7.39
CA ALA A 111 8.65 27.82 6.95
C ALA A 111 9.17 26.43 6.48
N GLY A 112 8.31 25.59 5.90
CA GLY A 112 8.67 24.23 5.47
C GLY A 112 8.68 23.18 6.58
N HIS A 113 8.23 23.52 7.79
CA HIS A 113 8.04 22.59 8.90
C HIS A 113 6.57 22.23 9.04
N VAL A 114 6.31 21.00 9.51
CA VAL A 114 4.96 20.57 9.89
C VAL A 114 4.70 21.07 11.31
N VAL A 115 3.77 22.01 11.47
CA VAL A 115 3.51 22.63 12.79
C VAL A 115 2.26 22.09 13.48
N GLY A 116 1.49 21.24 12.80
CA GLY A 116 0.31 20.62 13.36
C GLY A 116 -0.67 20.19 12.28
N GLU A 117 -1.92 19.99 12.70
CA GLU A 117 -3.04 19.63 11.84
C GLU A 117 -4.13 20.71 11.89
N ASN A 118 -4.94 20.78 10.84
CA ASN A 118 -6.13 21.62 10.78
C ASN A 118 -7.23 21.02 11.67
N ASP A 119 -7.81 21.83 12.55
CA ASP A 119 -8.94 21.40 13.37
C ASP A 119 -10.12 21.00 12.47
N ASN A 120 -10.80 19.90 12.81
CA ASN A 120 -11.95 19.37 12.05
C ASN A 120 -11.69 19.13 10.56
N CYS A 121 -10.46 18.75 10.19
CA CYS A 121 -10.16 18.41 8.81
C CYS A 121 -11.04 17.25 8.30
N ALA A 122 -11.76 17.48 7.19
CA ALA A 122 -12.62 16.47 6.58
C ALA A 122 -11.87 15.21 6.13
N ASP A 123 -10.56 15.33 5.87
CA ASP A 123 -9.71 14.24 5.38
C ASP A 123 -8.87 13.55 6.48
N ALA A 124 -9.11 13.83 7.77
CA ALA A 124 -8.22 13.41 8.87
C ALA A 124 -8.00 11.88 8.98
N ASN A 125 -8.96 11.09 8.50
CA ASN A 125 -8.95 9.63 8.53
C ASN A 125 -8.73 9.00 7.15
N LEU A 126 -8.25 9.80 6.19
CA LEU A 126 -8.05 9.39 4.82
C LEU A 126 -6.56 9.18 4.50
N ILE A 127 -6.32 8.26 3.58
CA ILE A 127 -5.00 7.87 3.07
C ILE A 127 -4.96 8.13 1.57
N GLU A 128 -3.86 8.70 1.10
CA GLU A 128 -3.53 8.81 -0.32
C GLU A 128 -2.74 7.58 -0.75
N ILE A 129 -3.02 7.09 -1.97
CA ILE A 129 -2.36 5.92 -2.56
C ILE A 129 -1.77 6.31 -3.92
N ALA A 130 -0.65 5.70 -4.29
CA ALA A 130 -0.08 5.85 -5.62
C ALA A 130 0.46 4.51 -6.16
N ALA A 131 0.47 4.40 -7.49
CA ALA A 131 1.29 3.45 -8.23
C ALA A 131 2.73 3.97 -8.28
N TYR A 132 3.70 3.11 -7.99
CA TYR A 132 5.09 3.50 -7.78
C TYR A 132 6.03 2.45 -8.34
N ALA A 133 6.83 2.81 -9.34
CA ALA A 133 7.63 1.82 -10.06
C ALA A 133 9.06 2.26 -10.40
N TYR A 134 10.06 1.53 -9.93
CA TYR A 134 11.40 1.66 -10.48
C TYR A 134 11.48 0.96 -11.83
N ASP A 135 12.09 1.62 -12.82
CA ASP A 135 12.40 1.01 -14.12
C ASP A 135 13.85 1.30 -14.50
N ASN A 136 14.69 0.27 -14.59
CA ASN A 136 16.12 0.36 -14.84
C ASN A 136 16.86 1.38 -13.96
N SER A 137 16.54 1.41 -12.67
CA SER A 137 17.07 2.35 -11.67
C SER A 137 16.55 3.80 -11.77
N LEU A 138 15.64 4.10 -12.70
CA LEU A 138 14.93 5.38 -12.69
C LEU A 138 14.02 5.44 -11.47
N LYS A 139 14.12 6.56 -10.74
CA LYS A 139 13.43 6.71 -9.46
C LYS A 139 12.04 7.33 -9.66
N PRO A 140 10.99 6.79 -9.03
CA PRO A 140 9.64 7.31 -9.20
C PRO A 140 9.45 8.78 -8.79
N PHE A 141 10.08 9.20 -7.70
CA PHE A 141 9.92 10.56 -7.17
C PHE A 141 10.61 11.64 -8.02
N GLU A 142 11.57 11.23 -8.87
CA GLU A 142 12.21 12.09 -9.88
C GLU A 142 11.43 12.07 -11.22
N ASN A 143 10.42 11.19 -11.34
CA ASN A 143 9.67 10.90 -12.57
C ASN A 143 8.15 10.88 -12.30
N GLN A 144 7.62 11.95 -11.72
CA GLN A 144 6.20 12.08 -11.39
C GLN A 144 5.33 12.09 -12.66
N GLY A 145 4.17 11.44 -12.61
CA GLY A 145 3.25 11.29 -13.73
C GLY A 145 3.58 10.12 -14.66
N THR A 146 4.80 9.59 -14.62
CA THR A 146 5.21 8.40 -15.39
C THR A 146 5.44 7.19 -14.49
N LEU A 147 6.37 7.28 -13.54
CA LEU A 147 6.77 6.19 -12.63
C LEU A 147 6.16 6.32 -11.24
N LEU A 148 5.55 7.46 -10.94
CA LEU A 148 4.73 7.71 -9.76
C LEU A 148 3.40 8.30 -10.22
N LYS A 149 2.30 7.59 -10.01
CA LYS A 149 0.96 8.02 -10.42
C LYS A 149 0.00 7.90 -9.25
N GLU A 150 -0.46 9.04 -8.76
CA GLU A 150 -1.38 9.11 -7.64
C GLU A 150 -2.77 8.63 -8.06
N PHE A 151 -3.43 7.91 -7.16
CA PHE A 151 -4.84 7.60 -7.30
C PHE A 151 -5.67 8.80 -6.85
N SER A 152 -6.74 9.12 -7.58
CA SER A 152 -7.71 10.12 -7.14
C SER A 152 -8.53 9.65 -5.93
N THR A 153 -8.70 8.33 -5.82
CA THR A 153 -9.39 7.66 -4.72
C THR A 153 -8.57 7.77 -3.44
N ARG A 154 -9.21 8.26 -2.37
CA ARG A 154 -8.67 8.25 -1.00
C ARG A 154 -9.29 7.13 -0.19
N LEU A 155 -8.49 6.50 0.66
CA LEU A 155 -8.91 5.34 1.44
C LEU A 155 -9.18 5.71 2.90
N LEU A 156 -10.28 5.22 3.45
CA LEU A 156 -10.58 5.38 4.87
C LEU A 156 -9.74 4.39 5.70
N VAL A 157 -9.22 4.83 6.85
CA VAL A 157 -8.64 3.90 7.82
C VAL A 157 -9.70 2.90 8.34
N ASP A 158 -9.23 1.79 8.89
CA ASP A 158 -10.03 0.70 9.44
C ASP A 158 -11.01 0.05 8.45
N SER A 159 -10.86 0.34 7.15
CA SER A 159 -11.59 -0.29 6.05
C SER A 159 -10.67 -1.19 5.22
N TRP A 160 -11.19 -2.32 4.75
CA TRP A 160 -10.47 -3.24 3.88
C TRP A 160 -10.53 -2.81 2.43
N TYR A 161 -9.39 -2.90 1.75
CA TYR A 161 -9.26 -2.67 0.32
C TYR A 161 -8.44 -3.78 -0.30
N LYS A 162 -8.75 -4.14 -1.55
CA LYS A 162 -7.93 -5.07 -2.33
C LYS A 162 -7.08 -4.28 -3.31
N VAL A 163 -5.79 -4.54 -3.31
CA VAL A 163 -4.82 -3.98 -4.26
C VAL A 163 -4.31 -5.10 -5.14
N THR A 164 -4.24 -4.85 -6.45
CA THR A 164 -3.83 -5.85 -7.44
C THR A 164 -2.81 -5.26 -8.40
N LEU A 165 -1.74 -6.00 -8.65
CA LEU A 165 -0.75 -5.72 -9.68
C LEU A 165 -0.86 -6.76 -10.78
N ILE A 166 -1.04 -6.31 -12.02
CA ILE A 166 -1.02 -7.15 -13.23
C ILE A 166 0.22 -6.76 -14.02
N PHE A 167 1.23 -7.61 -13.94
CA PHE A 167 2.51 -7.44 -14.61
C PHE A 167 2.38 -7.87 -16.07
N GLN A 168 2.88 -7.03 -16.97
CA GLN A 168 3.05 -7.33 -18.38
C GLN A 168 4.49 -7.04 -18.80
N ALA A 169 4.88 -7.55 -19.95
CA ALA A 169 6.25 -7.40 -20.47
C ALA A 169 6.69 -5.92 -20.53
N THR A 170 5.79 -5.00 -20.88
CA THR A 170 6.07 -3.57 -21.12
C THR A 170 5.29 -2.62 -20.23
N LYS A 171 4.52 -3.12 -19.26
CA LYS A 171 3.76 -2.28 -18.33
C LYS A 171 3.35 -3.03 -17.08
N THR A 172 2.86 -2.29 -16.09
CA THR A 172 2.16 -2.85 -14.94
C THR A 172 0.85 -2.09 -14.76
N ILE A 173 -0.24 -2.85 -14.57
CA ILE A 173 -1.57 -2.30 -14.28
C ILE A 173 -1.82 -2.45 -12.78
N TYR A 174 -2.19 -1.34 -12.15
CA TYR A 174 -2.45 -1.21 -10.73
C TYR A 174 -3.95 -1.03 -10.55
N GLN A 175 -4.61 -1.98 -9.89
CA GLN A 175 -6.05 -1.91 -9.63
C GLN A 175 -6.32 -1.81 -8.14
N LEU A 176 -7.19 -0.87 -7.78
CA LEU A 176 -7.65 -0.61 -6.43
C LEU A 176 -9.13 -0.97 -6.34
N PHE A 177 -9.48 -1.81 -5.38
CA PHE A 177 -10.84 -2.27 -5.15
C PHE A 177 -11.27 -2.00 -3.70
N ASP A 178 -12.57 -1.85 -3.49
CA ASP A 178 -13.16 -1.74 -2.16
C ASP A 178 -13.26 -3.11 -1.44
N ALA A 179 -13.90 -3.12 -0.27
CA ALA A 179 -14.09 -4.32 0.54
C ALA A 179 -14.94 -5.40 -0.16
N ASN A 180 -15.85 -4.99 -1.06
CA ASN A 180 -16.76 -5.85 -1.82
C ASN A 180 -16.17 -6.27 -3.18
N GLU A 181 -14.89 -6.00 -3.41
CA GLU A 181 -14.20 -6.22 -4.68
C GLU A 181 -14.76 -5.42 -5.86
N GLN A 182 -15.43 -4.29 -5.60
CA GLN A 182 -15.76 -3.33 -6.64
C GLN A 182 -14.50 -2.54 -7.02
N LEU A 183 -14.18 -2.50 -8.31
CA LEU A 183 -13.07 -1.70 -8.82
C LEU A 183 -13.35 -0.22 -8.58
N LEU A 184 -12.49 0.44 -7.82
CA LEU A 184 -12.54 1.87 -7.54
C LEU A 184 -11.79 2.65 -8.61
N GLU A 185 -10.55 2.24 -8.91
CA GLU A 185 -9.69 2.98 -9.83
C GLU A 185 -8.58 2.09 -10.40
N THR A 186 -8.07 2.45 -11.59
CA THR A 186 -6.94 1.79 -12.24
C THR A 186 -5.88 2.80 -12.63
N GLN A 187 -4.62 2.48 -12.36
CA GLN A 187 -3.44 3.19 -12.86
C GLN A 187 -2.60 2.26 -13.72
N GLU A 188 -1.84 2.85 -14.64
CA GLU A 188 -0.94 2.11 -15.53
C GLU A 188 0.41 2.83 -15.59
N ILE A 189 1.49 2.08 -15.42
CA ILE A 189 2.87 2.54 -15.61
C ILE A 189 3.49 1.73 -16.76
N ALA A 190 3.97 2.44 -17.77
CA ALA A 190 4.72 1.86 -18.87
C ALA A 190 6.16 1.58 -18.43
N HIS A 191 6.72 0.49 -18.96
CA HIS A 191 8.05 0.00 -18.67
C HIS A 191 8.80 -0.36 -19.95
N ARG A 192 10.13 -0.40 -19.87
CA ARG A 192 10.91 -1.15 -20.84
C ARG A 192 10.50 -2.62 -20.86
N GLN A 193 10.69 -3.27 -22.01
CA GLN A 193 10.43 -4.70 -22.13
C GLN A 193 11.37 -5.52 -21.25
N CYS A 194 10.84 -6.54 -20.57
CA CYS A 194 11.65 -7.61 -19.98
C CYS A 194 10.96 -8.97 -20.06
N ALA A 195 11.74 -10.04 -20.29
CA ALA A 195 11.21 -11.39 -20.48
C ALA A 195 10.67 -12.00 -19.18
N ASP A 196 11.35 -11.76 -18.06
CA ASP A 196 11.00 -12.33 -16.75
C ASP A 196 10.12 -11.40 -15.90
N PHE A 197 9.23 -10.63 -16.53
CA PHE A 197 8.37 -9.67 -15.82
C PHE A 197 7.51 -10.32 -14.72
N LYS A 198 7.11 -11.59 -14.90
CA LYS A 198 6.36 -12.37 -13.92
C LYS A 198 7.20 -12.85 -12.73
N LEU A 199 8.52 -12.84 -12.81
CA LEU A 199 9.41 -13.27 -11.73
C LEU A 199 9.89 -12.07 -10.90
N GLY A 200 9.90 -12.21 -9.58
CA GLY A 200 10.43 -11.18 -8.70
C GLY A 200 10.29 -11.47 -7.22
N MET A 201 11.02 -10.73 -6.38
CA MET A 201 10.91 -10.76 -4.93
C MET A 201 9.67 -9.98 -4.46
N MET A 202 8.89 -10.56 -3.56
CA MET A 202 7.77 -9.89 -2.89
C MET A 202 8.30 -8.79 -1.97
N GLN A 203 7.59 -7.67 -1.92
CA GLN A 203 7.98 -6.50 -1.14
C GLN A 203 6.82 -6.01 -0.28
N ASP A 204 7.16 -5.55 0.91
CA ASP A 204 6.18 -5.27 1.96
C ASP A 204 6.40 -3.93 2.66
N LEU A 205 5.58 -3.64 3.66
CA LEU A 205 5.51 -2.41 4.40
C LEU A 205 6.90 -1.97 4.86
N TYR A 206 7.28 -0.78 4.44
CA TYR A 206 8.29 -0.03 5.15
C TYR A 206 8.07 1.46 5.01
N PHE A 207 8.42 2.16 6.08
CA PHE A 207 8.40 3.61 6.11
C PHE A 207 9.68 4.09 5.43
N GLY A 208 9.55 4.84 4.34
CA GLY A 208 10.72 5.12 3.53
C GLY A 208 10.50 6.01 2.34
N GLY A 209 11.60 6.61 1.94
CA GLY A 209 11.72 7.75 1.05
C GLY A 209 12.97 8.48 1.49
N GLN A 210 12.80 9.55 2.26
CA GLN A 210 13.91 10.37 2.75
C GLN A 210 14.09 10.37 4.28
N CYS A 211 13.12 9.86 5.04
CA CYS A 211 13.06 10.05 6.49
C CYS A 211 12.61 8.79 7.25
N PRO A 212 13.07 8.61 8.50
CA PRO A 212 12.56 7.58 9.39
C PRO A 212 11.10 7.83 9.77
N ALA A 213 10.41 6.78 10.22
CA ALA A 213 9.07 6.91 10.77
C ALA A 213 9.07 7.82 12.02
N PRO A 214 8.25 8.88 12.08
CA PRO A 214 8.23 9.78 13.23
C PRO A 214 7.52 9.15 14.44
N GLN A 215 6.68 8.15 14.19
CA GLN A 215 5.98 7.33 15.17
C GLN A 215 5.79 5.91 14.62
N ALA A 216 5.22 5.01 15.42
CA ALA A 216 4.82 3.71 14.93
C ALA A 216 3.69 3.84 13.90
N VAL A 217 3.85 3.19 12.75
CA VAL A 217 2.85 3.19 11.66
C VAL A 217 2.54 1.75 11.29
N SER A 218 1.24 1.41 11.26
CA SER A 218 0.79 0.04 11.04
C SER A 218 -0.22 -0.10 9.91
N VAL A 219 -0.04 -1.16 9.13
CA VAL A 219 -0.98 -1.63 8.10
C VAL A 219 -1.22 -3.11 8.32
N CYS A 220 -2.47 -3.52 8.23
CA CYS A 220 -2.88 -4.92 8.36
C CYS A 220 -3.12 -5.54 6.99
N TYR A 221 -2.72 -6.80 6.87
CA TYR A 221 -2.86 -7.61 5.67
C TYR A 221 -3.76 -8.80 5.99
N GLU A 222 -4.66 -9.16 5.08
CA GLU A 222 -5.39 -10.42 5.22
C GLU A 222 -4.41 -11.58 4.97
N LYS A 223 -4.39 -12.58 5.86
CA LYS A 223 -3.55 -13.76 5.62
C LYS A 223 -4.08 -14.54 4.42
N ALA A 224 -3.16 -14.88 3.52
CA ALA A 224 -3.41 -15.76 2.38
C ALA A 224 -3.65 -17.21 2.82
#